data_AF-A0A5R9ADW2-F1
#
_entry.id   AF-A0A5R9ADW2-F1
#
_cell.length_a   1.000
_cell.length_b   1.000
_cell.length_c   1.000
_cell.angle_alpha   90.00
_cell.angle_beta   90.00
_cell.angle_gamma   90.00
#
_symmetry.space_group_name_H-M   'P 1'
#
loop_
_entity.id
_entity.type
_entity.pdbx_description
1 polymer ?
#
loop_
_entity_poly.entity_id
_entity_poly.type
_entity_poly.pdbx_seq_one_letter_code
_entity_poly.pdbx_strand_id
1 'polypeptide(L)'
;MKLVFILLLAATSILQAQNTISFEEGMTSPEATLTNIAWLTGHWKGEAFGGVTEEIWSPPAGGTMMFSFRLIADGVINFYEFGHILEKEGTLILQLKHFGGNLMGWEEKDKTVDFRLIKVENNKLYFDDFSIERISDQEINMYVVISEADDSENEVQFNYHRQ
;
A
#
# COMPACT_ATOMS: atom_id res chain seq x y z
N MET A 1 -26.72 54.55 -14.69
CA MET A 1 -26.29 53.72 -13.55
C MET A 1 -26.48 52.26 -13.96
N LYS A 2 -25.40 51.53 -14.30
CA LYS A 2 -25.48 50.10 -14.62
C LYS A 2 -24.86 49.33 -13.46
N LEU A 3 -25.68 48.54 -12.76
CA LEU A 3 -25.23 47.60 -11.73
C LEU A 3 -24.44 46.47 -12.40
N VAL A 4 -23.25 46.18 -11.89
CA VAL A 4 -22.48 44.98 -12.23
C VAL A 4 -22.80 43.93 -11.17
N PHE A 5 -23.43 42.83 -11.59
CA PHE A 5 -23.60 41.63 -10.78
C PHE A 5 -22.30 40.83 -10.86
N ILE A 6 -21.60 40.69 -9.74
CA ILE A 6 -20.47 39.77 -9.62
C ILE A 6 -21.03 38.41 -9.23
N LEU A 7 -21.03 37.48 -10.19
CA LEU A 7 -21.35 36.07 -9.96
C LEU A 7 -20.12 35.42 -9.31
N LEU A 8 -20.18 35.10 -8.00
CA LEU A 8 -19.15 34.31 -7.35
C LEU A 8 -19.29 32.85 -7.84
N LEU A 9 -18.40 32.42 -8.73
CA LEU A 9 -18.24 31.01 -9.07
C LEU A 9 -17.51 30.34 -7.91
N ALA A 10 -18.22 29.61 -7.06
CA ALA A 10 -17.60 28.75 -6.06
C ALA A 10 -16.96 27.56 -6.78
N ALA A 11 -15.64 27.56 -6.94
CA ALA A 11 -14.90 26.40 -7.40
C ALA A 11 -14.94 25.35 -6.29
N THR A 12 -15.74 24.29 -6.46
CA THR A 12 -15.67 23.11 -5.62
C THR A 12 -14.44 22.31 -6.03
N SER A 13 -13.32 22.57 -5.38
CA SER A 13 -12.18 21.66 -5.41
C SER A 13 -12.63 20.33 -4.81
N ILE A 14 -12.68 19.27 -5.61
CA ILE A 14 -12.83 17.92 -5.07
C ILE A 14 -11.51 17.63 -4.37
N LEU A 15 -11.46 17.88 -3.06
CA LEU A 15 -10.38 17.41 -2.19
C LEU A 15 -10.48 15.89 -2.18
N GLN A 16 -9.60 15.21 -2.91
CA GLN A 16 -9.37 13.80 -2.64
C GLN A 16 -8.64 13.70 -1.30
N ALA A 17 -9.19 12.90 -0.39
CA ALA A 17 -8.52 12.63 0.88
C ALA A 17 -7.32 11.74 0.60
N GLN A 18 -6.13 12.19 1.00
CA GLN A 18 -4.90 11.41 0.90
C GLN A 18 -4.94 10.27 1.93
N ASN A 19 -4.67 9.05 1.48
CA ASN A 19 -4.70 7.83 2.30
C ASN A 19 -3.31 7.35 2.69
N THR A 20 -2.25 7.87 2.06
CA THR A 20 -0.84 7.62 2.41
C THR A 20 -0.21 8.79 3.17
N ILE A 21 0.96 8.55 3.76
CA ILE A 21 1.80 9.59 4.38
C ILE A 21 3.24 9.31 3.93
N SER A 22 3.94 10.31 3.42
CA SER A 22 5.36 10.20 3.09
C SER A 22 6.22 10.42 4.34
N PHE A 23 7.32 9.69 4.45
CA PHE A 23 8.25 9.82 5.56
C PHE A 23 9.11 11.08 5.39
N GLU A 24 9.01 12.00 6.33
CA GLU A 24 9.78 13.23 6.36
C GLU A 24 11.04 13.11 7.25
N GLU A 25 12.04 13.93 6.96
CA GLU A 25 13.26 14.00 7.78
C GLU A 25 12.92 14.36 9.24
N GLY A 26 13.42 13.55 10.19
CA GLY A 26 13.16 13.73 11.62
C GLY A 26 11.96 12.95 12.16
N MET A 27 11.18 12.28 11.31
CA MET A 27 10.16 11.33 11.75
C MET A 27 10.80 10.10 12.42
N THR A 28 10.05 9.48 13.33
CA THR A 28 10.42 8.21 13.97
C THR A 28 9.25 7.26 13.86
N SER A 29 9.55 5.97 13.69
CA SER A 29 8.53 4.94 13.65
C SER A 29 7.99 4.67 15.06
N PRO A 30 6.66 4.57 15.24
CA PRO A 30 6.08 4.28 16.53
C PRO A 30 6.34 2.83 16.94
N GLU A 31 6.24 2.55 18.24
CA GLU A 31 6.26 1.17 18.76
C GLU A 31 5.08 0.37 18.18
N ALA A 32 5.37 -0.80 17.62
CA ALA A 32 4.37 -1.66 16.99
C ALA A 32 4.84 -3.11 16.91
N THR A 33 3.89 -4.03 16.85
CA THR A 33 4.13 -5.46 16.72
C THR A 33 3.22 -6.05 15.65
N LEU A 34 3.50 -7.26 15.18
CA LEU A 34 2.68 -7.98 14.21
C LEU A 34 1.26 -8.22 14.73
N THR A 35 1.03 -8.16 16.04
CA THR A 35 -0.33 -8.22 16.60
C THR A 35 -1.22 -7.07 16.11
N ASN A 36 -0.63 -5.92 15.78
CA ASN A 36 -1.36 -4.76 15.24
C ASN A 36 -1.93 -5.02 13.83
N ILE A 37 -1.35 -5.95 13.07
CA ILE A 37 -1.74 -6.25 11.68
C ILE A 37 -2.09 -7.72 11.43
N ALA A 38 -2.15 -8.56 12.48
CA ALA A 38 -2.43 -9.99 12.36
C ALA A 38 -3.77 -10.30 11.65
N TRP A 39 -4.73 -9.37 11.68
CA TRP A 39 -6.02 -9.45 10.99
C TRP A 39 -5.90 -9.51 9.46
N LEU A 40 -4.76 -9.08 8.89
CA LEU A 40 -4.48 -9.12 7.46
C LEU A 40 -4.24 -10.56 6.95
N THR A 41 -3.98 -11.52 7.84
CA THR A 41 -3.74 -12.93 7.46
C THR A 41 -4.84 -13.45 6.54
N GLY A 42 -4.47 -14.08 5.43
CA GLY A 42 -5.40 -14.74 4.53
C GLY A 42 -5.10 -14.51 3.06
N HIS A 43 -6.08 -14.84 2.23
CA HIS A 43 -6.03 -14.72 0.78
C HIS A 43 -7.00 -13.64 0.32
N TRP A 44 -6.48 -12.68 -0.43
CA TRP A 44 -7.15 -11.45 -0.84
C TRP A 44 -7.09 -11.32 -2.35
N LYS A 45 -8.18 -10.85 -2.95
CA LYS A 45 -8.28 -10.65 -4.39
C LYS A 45 -8.98 -9.34 -4.72
N GLY A 46 -8.45 -8.61 -5.68
CA GLY A 46 -8.91 -7.29 -6.08
C GLY A 46 -8.70 -7.04 -7.56
N GLU A 47 -8.94 -5.80 -7.98
CA GLU A 47 -8.70 -5.32 -9.33
C GLU A 47 -7.89 -4.02 -9.28
N ALA A 48 -6.79 -3.97 -10.01
CA ALA A 48 -5.96 -2.78 -10.18
C ALA A 48 -5.16 -2.90 -11.50
N PHE A 49 -4.70 -1.77 -12.04
CA PHE A 49 -3.92 -1.70 -13.28
C PHE A 49 -4.55 -2.44 -14.47
N GLY A 50 -5.88 -2.47 -14.56
CA GLY A 50 -6.60 -3.16 -15.62
C GLY A 50 -6.56 -4.70 -15.53
N GLY A 51 -6.13 -5.25 -14.40
CA GLY A 51 -6.04 -6.69 -14.17
C GLY A 51 -6.56 -7.11 -12.79
N VAL A 52 -6.37 -8.39 -12.50
CA VAL A 52 -6.70 -9.01 -11.21
C VAL A 52 -5.45 -9.02 -10.35
N THR A 53 -5.56 -8.46 -9.15
CA THR A 53 -4.52 -8.54 -8.12
C THR A 53 -4.88 -9.60 -7.09
N GLU A 54 -3.89 -10.32 -6.61
CA GLU A 54 -4.06 -11.37 -5.60
C GLU A 54 -2.89 -11.35 -4.62
N GLU A 55 -3.23 -11.32 -3.33
CA GLU A 55 -2.27 -11.31 -2.24
C GLU A 55 -2.56 -12.40 -1.22
N ILE A 56 -1.51 -13.07 -0.75
CA ILE A 56 -1.61 -14.08 0.30
C ILE A 56 -0.67 -13.67 1.42
N TRP A 57 -1.24 -13.50 2.61
CA TRP A 57 -0.54 -13.10 3.82
C TRP A 57 -0.55 -14.26 4.83
N SER A 58 0.63 -14.65 5.32
CA SER A 58 0.76 -15.69 6.35
C SER A 58 0.28 -15.20 7.72
N PRO A 59 -0.01 -16.09 8.67
CA PRO A 59 -0.04 -15.69 10.08
C PRO A 59 1.33 -15.15 10.52
N PRO A 60 1.38 -14.24 11.52
CA PRO A 60 2.63 -13.87 12.19
C PRO A 60 3.36 -15.07 12.78
N ALA A 61 4.62 -15.29 12.38
CA ALA A 61 5.48 -16.34 12.92
C ALA A 61 6.96 -15.99 12.74
N GLY A 62 7.80 -16.31 13.73
CA GLY A 62 9.25 -16.08 13.63
C GLY A 62 9.65 -14.60 13.51
N GLY A 63 8.84 -13.68 14.03
CA GLY A 63 9.07 -12.24 13.94
C GLY A 63 8.68 -11.61 12.60
N THR A 64 8.05 -12.37 11.70
CA THR A 64 7.57 -11.87 10.40
C THR A 64 6.14 -12.27 10.07
N MET A 65 5.55 -11.53 9.15
CA MET A 65 4.35 -11.89 8.42
C MET A 65 4.67 -11.84 6.93
N MET A 66 4.80 -13.00 6.30
CA MET A 66 5.22 -13.14 4.90
C MET A 66 4.04 -12.90 3.97
N PHE A 67 4.32 -12.35 2.79
CA PHE A 67 3.32 -12.25 1.72
C PHE A 67 3.87 -12.56 0.34
N SER A 68 2.94 -12.88 -0.56
CA SER A 68 3.17 -12.90 -2.01
C SER A 68 2.04 -12.17 -2.71
N PHE A 69 2.38 -11.41 -3.74
CA PHE A 69 1.46 -10.73 -4.64
C PHE A 69 1.58 -11.29 -6.06
N ARG A 70 0.50 -11.25 -6.83
CA ARG A 70 0.54 -11.33 -8.30
C ARG A 70 -0.44 -10.37 -8.95
N LEU A 71 -0.04 -9.83 -10.09
CA LEU A 71 -0.92 -9.14 -11.05
C LEU A 71 -1.13 -10.03 -12.28
N ILE A 72 -2.39 -10.29 -12.62
CA ILE A 72 -2.81 -10.97 -13.85
C ILE A 72 -3.50 -9.95 -14.75
N ALA A 73 -2.89 -9.62 -15.88
CA ALA A 73 -3.44 -8.70 -16.88
C ALA A 73 -3.41 -9.37 -18.26
N ASP A 74 -4.41 -9.12 -19.10
CA ASP A 74 -4.53 -9.72 -20.44
C ASP A 74 -4.39 -11.26 -20.46
N GLY A 75 -4.85 -11.92 -19.40
CA GLY A 75 -4.81 -13.39 -19.26
C GLY A 75 -3.42 -13.98 -18.97
N VAL A 76 -2.41 -13.15 -18.70
CA VAL A 76 -1.05 -13.57 -18.36
C VAL A 76 -0.59 -12.95 -17.05
N ILE A 77 0.45 -13.53 -16.45
CA ILE A 77 1.11 -12.92 -15.31
C ILE A 77 1.88 -11.69 -15.80
N ASN A 78 1.58 -10.53 -15.22
CA ASN A 78 2.34 -9.31 -15.45
C ASN A 78 3.60 -9.31 -14.54
N PHE A 79 3.39 -9.33 -13.22
CA PHE A 79 4.47 -9.41 -12.24
C PHE A 79 4.02 -10.05 -10.91
N TYR A 80 5.01 -10.34 -10.08
CA TYR A 80 4.89 -10.84 -8.71
C TYR A 80 5.60 -9.92 -7.73
N GLU A 81 5.19 -9.99 -6.47
CA GLU A 81 6.01 -9.52 -5.36
C GLU A 81 6.14 -10.65 -4.33
N PHE A 82 7.25 -10.62 -3.60
CA PHE A 82 7.43 -11.42 -2.42
C PHE A 82 8.09 -10.57 -1.34
N GLY A 83 7.56 -10.65 -0.12
CA GLY A 83 8.00 -9.79 0.95
C GLY A 83 7.51 -10.21 2.32
N HIS A 84 7.71 -9.32 3.28
CA HIS A 84 7.24 -9.48 4.64
C HIS A 84 6.90 -8.15 5.29
N ILE A 85 6.17 -8.22 6.40
CA ILE A 85 6.25 -7.25 7.48
C ILE A 85 7.09 -7.88 8.59
N LEU A 86 8.14 -7.19 9.03
CA LEU A 86 9.11 -7.64 10.01
C LEU A 86 9.01 -6.78 11.28
N GLU A 87 8.98 -7.43 12.44
CA GLU A 87 9.27 -6.78 13.72
C GLU A 87 10.78 -6.52 13.84
N LYS A 88 11.18 -5.25 13.93
CA LYS A 88 12.58 -4.84 14.06
C LYS A 88 12.67 -3.67 15.01
N GLU A 89 13.55 -3.78 16.02
CA GLU A 89 13.87 -2.67 16.94
C GLU A 89 12.63 -2.06 17.64
N GLY A 90 11.60 -2.86 17.94
CA GLY A 90 10.37 -2.40 18.61
C GLY A 90 9.30 -1.83 17.67
N THR A 91 9.55 -1.80 16.37
CA THR A 91 8.60 -1.31 15.36
C THR A 91 8.42 -2.30 14.21
N LEU A 92 7.67 -1.88 13.17
CA LEU A 92 7.44 -2.66 11.95
C LEU A 92 8.15 -2.02 10.74
N ILE A 93 8.63 -2.87 9.85
CA ILE A 93 9.07 -2.50 8.50
C ILE A 93 8.44 -3.46 7.50
N LEU A 94 7.87 -2.94 6.42
CA LEU A 94 7.48 -3.76 5.28
C LEU A 94 8.65 -3.78 4.29
N GLN A 95 9.04 -4.96 3.83
CA GLN A 95 10.07 -5.10 2.81
C GLN A 95 9.60 -6.05 1.72
N LEU A 96 9.89 -5.70 0.47
CA LEU A 96 9.54 -6.54 -0.67
C LEU A 96 10.57 -6.49 -1.78
N LYS A 97 10.41 -7.43 -2.71
CA LYS A 97 11.05 -7.45 -4.02
C LYS A 97 10.02 -7.70 -5.10
N HIS A 98 10.24 -7.13 -6.27
CA HIS A 98 9.43 -7.36 -7.44
C HIS A 98 10.09 -8.37 -8.38
N PHE A 99 9.27 -9.14 -9.07
CA PHE A 99 9.71 -10.11 -10.07
C PHE A 99 8.79 -10.06 -11.29
N GLY A 100 9.37 -10.07 -12.49
CA GLY A 100 8.58 -10.28 -13.70
C GLY A 100 7.90 -11.66 -13.71
N GLY A 101 6.96 -11.88 -14.64
CA GLY A 101 6.29 -13.19 -14.79
C GLY A 101 7.23 -14.39 -15.05
N ASN A 102 8.49 -14.14 -15.40
CA ASN A 102 9.56 -15.13 -15.56
C ASN A 102 10.46 -15.29 -14.32
N LEU A 103 10.10 -14.68 -13.19
CA LEU A 103 10.84 -14.64 -11.92
C LEU A 103 12.19 -13.92 -11.96
N MET A 104 12.44 -13.07 -12.97
CA MET A 104 13.58 -12.15 -12.92
C MET A 104 13.27 -10.98 -11.99
N GLY A 105 14.12 -10.77 -10.98
CA GLY A 105 13.97 -9.69 -10.02
C GLY A 105 14.28 -8.31 -10.62
N TRP A 106 13.58 -7.28 -10.13
CA TRP A 106 13.83 -5.88 -10.54
C TRP A 106 14.94 -5.24 -9.69
N GLU A 107 14.93 -5.50 -8.39
CA GLU A 107 15.96 -4.99 -7.49
C GLU A 107 17.23 -5.84 -7.56
N GLU A 108 18.36 -5.19 -7.32
CA GLU A 108 19.65 -5.85 -7.12
C GLU A 108 19.58 -6.94 -6.03
N LYS A 109 20.48 -7.92 -6.10
CA LYS A 109 20.45 -9.12 -5.25
C LYS A 109 20.39 -8.80 -3.75
N ASP A 110 21.08 -7.75 -3.30
CA ASP A 110 21.21 -7.33 -1.92
C ASP A 110 20.31 -6.13 -1.54
N LYS A 111 19.33 -5.78 -2.40
CA LYS A 111 18.43 -4.63 -2.21
C LYS A 111 16.97 -5.06 -2.09
N THR A 112 16.22 -4.34 -1.29
CA THR A 112 14.76 -4.48 -1.13
C THR A 112 14.14 -3.09 -1.24
N VAL A 113 12.85 -3.06 -1.57
CA VAL A 113 12.03 -1.87 -1.32
C VAL A 113 11.57 -1.95 0.12
N ASP A 114 11.79 -0.87 0.87
CA ASP A 114 11.59 -0.80 2.32
C ASP A 114 10.61 0.32 2.66
N PHE A 115 9.50 -0.02 3.31
CA PHE A 115 8.49 0.93 3.77
C PHE A 115 8.55 1.02 5.29
N ARG A 116 8.92 2.20 5.81
CA ARG A 116 9.03 2.44 7.27
C ARG A 116 7.66 2.70 7.86
N LEU A 117 7.34 2.12 9.01
CA LEU A 117 6.10 2.45 9.71
C LEU A 117 6.11 3.93 10.14
N ILE A 118 5.02 4.63 9.86
CA ILE A 118 4.82 6.04 10.21
C ILE A 118 3.79 6.19 11.31
N LYS A 119 2.68 5.46 11.23
CA LYS A 119 1.53 5.63 12.13
C LYS A 119 0.72 4.35 12.25
N VAL A 120 0.21 4.10 13.45
CA VAL A 120 -0.74 3.01 13.72
C VAL A 120 -2.05 3.63 14.21
N GLU A 121 -3.15 3.27 13.55
CA GLU A 121 -4.51 3.55 13.97
C GLU A 121 -5.25 2.24 14.22
N ASN A 122 -6.46 2.30 14.78
CA ASN A 122 -7.23 1.10 15.15
C ASN A 122 -7.51 0.16 13.98
N ASN A 123 -7.73 0.72 12.78
CA ASN A 123 -8.06 -0.03 11.57
C ASN A 123 -7.09 0.23 10.41
N LYS A 124 -6.03 1.02 10.60
CA LYS A 124 -5.13 1.40 9.50
C LYS A 124 -3.69 1.52 9.95
N LEU A 125 -2.77 0.97 9.17
CA LEU A 125 -1.33 1.18 9.34
C LEU A 125 -0.83 2.00 8.18
N TYR A 126 -0.03 3.01 8.49
CA TYR A 126 0.64 3.86 7.52
C TYR A 126 2.13 3.53 7.57
N PHE A 127 2.64 3.12 6.42
CA PHE A 127 4.05 3.08 6.12
C PHE A 127 4.38 4.24 5.18
N ASP A 128 5.67 4.48 4.96
CA ASP A 128 6.17 5.47 4.00
C ASP A 128 5.53 5.28 2.62
N ASP A 129 4.69 6.22 2.18
CA ASP A 129 3.99 6.18 0.89
C ASP A 129 3.07 4.97 0.66
N PHE A 130 2.71 4.26 1.73
CA PHE A 130 1.88 3.06 1.67
C PHE A 130 0.97 2.94 2.89
N SER A 131 -0.26 2.45 2.73
CA SER A 131 -1.11 2.14 3.88
C SER A 131 -1.97 0.92 3.66
N ILE A 132 -2.30 0.23 4.76
CA ILE A 132 -3.19 -0.92 4.78
C ILE A 132 -4.33 -0.61 5.76
N GLU A 133 -5.55 -0.62 5.27
CA GLU A 133 -6.77 -0.33 6.00
C GLU A 133 -7.69 -1.54 6.07
N ARG A 134 -8.09 -1.92 7.28
CA ARG A 134 -9.16 -2.86 7.54
C ARG A 134 -10.50 -2.16 7.41
N ILE A 135 -11.32 -2.61 6.46
CA ILE A 135 -12.72 -2.20 6.33
C ILE A 135 -13.61 -3.17 7.10
N SER A 136 -13.37 -4.47 6.94
CA SER A 136 -14.04 -5.53 7.69
C SER A 136 -13.16 -6.78 7.78
N ASP A 137 -13.70 -7.89 8.27
CA ASP A 137 -13.00 -9.19 8.17
C ASP A 137 -12.87 -9.67 6.73
N GLN A 138 -13.72 -9.19 5.83
CA GLN A 138 -13.82 -9.66 4.44
C GLN A 138 -13.31 -8.65 3.40
N GLU A 139 -12.92 -7.45 3.83
CA GLU A 139 -12.53 -6.35 2.93
C GLU A 139 -11.42 -5.51 3.53
N ILE A 140 -10.43 -5.18 2.71
CA ILE A 140 -9.33 -4.26 3.04
C ILE A 140 -9.10 -3.31 1.87
N ASN A 141 -8.54 -2.14 2.18
CA ASN A 141 -7.94 -1.26 1.19
C ASN A 141 -6.43 -1.22 1.41
N MET A 142 -5.67 -1.24 0.33
CA MET A 142 -4.28 -0.81 0.33
C MET A 142 -4.14 0.42 -0.56
N TYR A 143 -3.30 1.36 -0.15
CA TYR A 143 -3.00 2.57 -0.91
C TYR A 143 -1.49 2.67 -1.06
N VAL A 144 -1.01 2.97 -2.26
CA VAL A 144 0.42 3.14 -2.54
C VAL A 144 0.63 4.37 -3.42
N VAL A 145 1.65 5.16 -3.13
CA VAL A 145 2.10 6.22 -4.05
C VAL A 145 3.01 5.60 -5.09
N ILE A 146 2.72 5.89 -6.37
CA ILE A 146 3.52 5.43 -7.50
C ILE A 146 4.05 6.66 -8.23
N SER A 147 5.36 6.68 -8.46
CA SER A 147 6.01 7.68 -9.31
C SER A 147 5.85 7.31 -10.78
N GLU A 148 5.34 8.24 -11.56
CA GLU A 148 5.23 8.15 -13.00
C GLU A 148 6.54 8.57 -13.69
N ALA A 149 6.62 8.33 -15.01
CA ALA A 149 7.80 8.66 -15.80
C ALA A 149 8.09 10.17 -15.91
N ASP A 150 7.13 11.03 -15.57
CA ASP A 150 7.27 12.49 -15.53
C ASP A 150 7.51 13.05 -14.12
N ASP A 151 7.90 12.19 -13.18
CA ASP A 151 8.10 12.48 -11.75
C ASP A 151 6.80 12.92 -11.03
N SER A 152 5.64 12.81 -11.66
CA SER A 152 4.37 12.96 -10.94
C SER A 152 4.09 11.75 -10.06
N GLU A 153 3.49 11.99 -8.91
CA GLU A 153 3.12 10.95 -7.95
C GLU A 153 1.60 10.79 -7.93
N ASN A 154 1.15 9.54 -8.00
CA ASN A 154 -0.26 9.20 -7.92
C ASN A 154 -0.49 8.15 -6.83
N GLU A 155 -1.49 8.40 -5.99
CA GLU A 155 -1.97 7.39 -5.04
C GLU A 155 -2.89 6.40 -5.78
N VAL A 156 -2.55 5.12 -5.72
CA VAL A 156 -3.34 4.02 -6.27
C VAL A 156 -3.97 3.23 -5.13
N GLN A 157 -5.28 3.00 -5.23
CA GLN A 157 -6.03 2.15 -4.32
C GLN A 157 -6.16 0.72 -4.87
N PHE A 158 -5.91 -0.25 -4.02
CA PHE A 158 -6.25 -1.66 -4.19
C PHE A 158 -7.36 -1.99 -3.20
N ASN A 159 -8.57 -2.22 -3.71
CA ASN A 159 -9.66 -2.73 -2.90
C ASN A 159 -9.70 -4.26 -3.02
N TYR A 160 -9.52 -4.94 -1.90
CA TYR A 160 -9.35 -6.37 -1.83
C TYR A 160 -10.48 -7.03 -1.04
N HIS A 161 -10.91 -8.19 -1.53
CA HIS A 161 -11.91 -9.03 -0.90
C HIS A 161 -11.33 -10.40 -0.56
N ARG A 162 -11.64 -10.87 0.64
CA ARG A 162 -11.19 -12.18 1.11
C ARG A 162 -11.79 -13.30 0.25
N GLN A 163 -10.98 -14.31 -0.07
CA GLN A 163 -11.37 -15.51 -0.82
C GLN A 163 -11.76 -16.68 0.09
#